data_AF-A0A077PMT2-F1
#
_entry.id   AF-A0A077PMT2-F1
#
_cell.length_a   1.000
_cell.length_b   1.000
_cell.length_c   1.000
_cell.angle_alpha   90.00
_cell.angle_beta   90.00
_cell.angle_gamma   90.00
#
_symmetry.space_group_name_H-M   'P 1'
#
loop_
_entity.id
_entity.type
_entity.pdbx_description
1 polymer ?
#
loop_
_entity_poly.entity_id
_entity_poly.type
_entity_poly.pdbx_seq_one_letter_code
_entity_poly.pdbx_strand_id
1 'polypeptide(L)'
;MSFREKYKNLYNFFGAWFPDADFEDLTDEEIVISFKKVTSNEVINEALDEISLLVKDESFPLDEIIDSTNIHFEDKTGCINWLVNIQTYLGS
;
A
#
# COMPACT_ATOMS: atom_id res chain seq x y z
N MET A 1 4.42 4.17 18.61
CA MET A 1 5.01 4.04 17.26
C MET A 1 3.92 4.37 16.28
N SER A 2 4.13 5.40 15.47
CA SER A 2 3.17 5.79 14.44
C SER A 2 3.17 4.79 13.29
N PHE A 3 2.09 4.71 12.51
CA PHE A 3 1.98 3.83 11.32
C PHE A 3 3.21 3.97 10.41
N ARG A 4 3.63 5.22 10.14
CA ARG A 4 4.84 5.56 9.40
C ARG A 4 6.15 4.96 9.93
N GLU A 5 6.28 4.74 11.24
CA GLU A 5 7.48 4.16 11.85
C GLU A 5 7.47 2.63 11.80
N LYS A 6 6.29 2.02 11.95
CA LYS A 6 6.11 0.56 11.89
C LYS A 6 6.14 0.01 10.46
N TYR A 7 5.57 0.77 9.52
CA TYR A 7 5.32 0.35 8.15
C TYR A 7 5.98 1.31 7.17
N LYS A 8 7.28 1.53 7.33
CA LYS A 8 7.99 2.63 6.65
C LYS A 8 8.04 2.42 5.14
N ASN A 9 8.28 1.18 4.69
CA ASN A 9 8.37 0.89 3.26
C ASN A 9 6.98 1.00 2.62
N LEU A 10 5.98 0.44 3.28
CA LEU A 10 4.59 0.51 2.86
C LEU A 10 4.05 1.95 2.81
N TYR A 11 4.30 2.75 3.86
CA TYR A 11 3.89 4.15 3.90
C TYR A 11 4.53 4.96 2.77
N ASN A 12 5.82 4.73 2.52
CA ASN A 12 6.53 5.43 1.45
C ASN A 12 6.04 4.99 0.05
N PHE A 13 5.67 3.71 -0.11
CA PHE A 13 5.05 3.20 -1.32
C PHE A 13 3.68 3.87 -1.55
N PHE A 14 2.83 3.92 -0.53
CA PHE A 14 1.53 4.57 -0.61
C PHE A 14 1.61 6.05 -0.95
N GLY A 15 2.41 6.80 -0.18
CA GLY A 15 2.54 8.25 -0.36
C GLY A 15 3.30 8.70 -1.61
N ALA A 16 4.07 7.81 -2.25
CA ALA A 16 4.84 8.19 -3.44
C ALA A 16 4.21 7.76 -4.77
N TRP A 17 3.29 6.78 -4.76
CA TRP A 17 2.82 6.15 -6.00
C TRP A 17 1.32 6.24 -6.24
N PHE A 18 0.50 6.26 -5.19
CA PHE A 18 -0.95 6.32 -5.31
C PHE A 18 -1.53 7.73 -5.41
N PRO A 19 -1.02 8.77 -4.73
CA PRO A 19 -1.60 10.11 -4.87
C PRO A 19 -1.49 10.67 -6.28
N ASP A 20 -0.45 10.29 -7.05
CA ASP A 20 -0.27 10.66 -8.45
C ASP A 20 -1.04 9.75 -9.43
N ALA A 21 -1.50 8.58 -8.99
CA ALA A 21 -2.18 7.62 -9.87
C ALA A 21 -3.52 8.13 -10.41
N ASP A 22 -4.25 8.93 -9.62
CA ASP A 22 -5.49 9.58 -10.04
C ASP A 22 -5.25 10.58 -11.18
N PHE A 23 -4.05 11.19 -11.24
CA PHE A 23 -3.66 12.10 -12.33
C PHE A 23 -3.22 11.38 -13.60
N GLU A 24 -2.61 10.20 -13.47
CA GLU A 24 -2.05 9.45 -14.60
C GLU A 24 -3.00 8.38 -15.18
N ASP A 25 -4.22 8.24 -14.64
CA ASP A 25 -5.19 7.19 -15.00
C ASP A 25 -4.56 5.78 -14.89
N LEU A 26 -3.64 5.60 -13.93
CA LEU A 26 -2.91 4.36 -13.72
C LEU A 26 -3.71 3.42 -12.83
N THR A 27 -3.76 2.15 -13.22
CA THR A 27 -4.35 1.11 -12.38
C THR A 27 -3.41 0.71 -11.25
N ASP A 28 -3.98 0.19 -10.16
CA ASP A 28 -3.22 -0.37 -9.02
C ASP A 28 -2.11 -1.33 -9.47
N GLU A 29 -2.40 -2.15 -10.49
CA GLU A 29 -1.44 -3.10 -11.07
C GLU A 29 -0.26 -2.39 -11.75
N GLU A 30 -0.53 -1.39 -12.58
CA GLU A 30 0.51 -0.64 -13.31
C GLU A 30 1.44 0.14 -12.35
N ILE A 31 0.86 0.68 -11.28
CA ILE A 31 1.60 1.32 -10.19
C ILE A 31 2.55 0.31 -9.54
N VAL A 32 2.04 -0.86 -9.16
CA VAL A 32 2.83 -1.91 -8.52
C VAL A 32 3.93 -2.42 -9.47
N ILE A 33 3.62 -2.59 -10.76
CA ILE A 33 4.62 -2.98 -11.78
C ILE A 33 5.72 -1.92 -11.87
N SER A 34 5.37 -0.64 -11.87
CA SER A 34 6.33 0.46 -11.94
C SER A 34 7.19 0.55 -10.69
N PHE A 35 6.58 0.39 -9.52
CA PHE A 35 7.29 0.28 -8.25
C PHE A 35 8.28 -0.88 -8.25
N LYS A 36 7.87 -2.08 -8.71
CA LYS A 36 8.73 -3.26 -8.81
C LYS A 36 9.92 -3.06 -9.74
N LYS A 37 9.77 -2.24 -10.78
CA LYS A 37 10.87 -1.94 -11.73
C LYS A 37 11.96 -1.06 -11.12
N VAL A 38 11.60 -0.16 -10.21
CA VAL A 38 12.53 0.83 -9.63
C VAL A 38 12.97 0.49 -8.21
N THR A 39 12.37 -0.53 -7.60
CA THR A 39 12.59 -0.92 -6.20
C THR A 39 13.24 -2.29 -6.11
N SER A 40 14.14 -2.46 -5.14
CA SER A 40 14.79 -3.75 -4.88
C SER A 40 13.80 -4.78 -4.34
N ASN A 41 14.01 -6.06 -4.72
CA ASN A 41 13.23 -7.18 -4.20
C ASN A 41 13.17 -7.26 -2.67
N GLU A 42 14.21 -6.82 -1.96
CA GLU A 42 14.21 -6.77 -0.48
C GLU A 42 13.08 -5.88 0.05
N VAL A 43 12.97 -4.65 -0.47
CA VAL A 43 11.93 -3.69 -0.06
C VAL A 43 10.54 -4.17 -0.46
N ILE A 44 10.41 -4.84 -1.60
CA ILE A 44 9.15 -5.45 -2.04
C ILE A 44 8.72 -6.55 -1.06
N ASN A 45 9.65 -7.41 -0.63
CA ASN A 45 9.37 -8.45 0.36
C ASN A 45 9.04 -7.85 1.73
N GLU A 46 9.74 -6.79 2.16
CA GLU A 46 9.39 -6.08 3.40
C GLU A 46 8.00 -5.47 3.32
N ALA A 47 7.64 -4.81 2.21
CA ALA A 47 6.30 -4.25 2.01
C ALA A 47 5.22 -5.35 2.02
N LEU A 48 5.49 -6.52 1.42
CA LEU A 48 4.58 -7.67 1.46
C LEU A 48 4.33 -8.19 2.88
N ASP A 49 5.39 -8.27 3.70
CA ASP A 49 5.31 -8.69 5.10
C ASP A 49 4.58 -7.63 5.95
N GLU A 50 4.91 -6.35 5.74
CA GLU A 50 4.24 -5.20 6.34
C GLU A 50 2.74 -5.19 6.05
N ILE A 51 2.33 -5.45 4.80
CA ILE A 51 0.91 -5.59 4.44
C ILE A 51 0.30 -6.75 5.21
N SER A 52 0.91 -7.94 5.21
CA SER A 52 0.41 -9.14 5.91
C SER A 52 0.20 -8.89 7.41
N LEU A 53 1.09 -8.13 8.04
CA LEU A 53 0.97 -7.70 9.43
C LEU A 53 -0.17 -6.70 9.60
N LEU A 54 -0.25 -5.70 8.71
CA LEU A 54 -1.28 -4.67 8.73
C LEU A 54 -2.69 -5.27 8.62
N VAL A 55 -2.93 -6.19 7.67
CA VAL A 55 -4.27 -6.80 7.49
C VAL A 55 -4.73 -7.58 8.72
N LYS A 56 -3.79 -8.07 9.53
CA LYS A 56 -4.04 -8.82 10.76
C LYS A 56 -4.06 -7.94 12.01
N ASP A 57 -3.72 -6.66 11.89
CA ASP A 57 -3.66 -5.75 13.02
C ASP A 57 -5.08 -5.32 13.42
N GLU A 58 -5.42 -5.52 14.70
CA GLU A 58 -6.70 -5.08 15.25
C GLU A 58 -6.82 -3.55 15.22
N SER A 59 -5.70 -2.82 15.38
CA SER A 59 -5.58 -1.36 15.33
C SER A 59 -5.25 -0.87 13.91
N PHE A 60 -5.95 -1.40 12.92
CA PHE A 60 -5.78 -1.03 11.51
C PHE A 60 -5.93 0.49 11.27
N PRO A 61 -4.89 1.19 10.80
CA PRO A 61 -4.89 2.64 10.66
C PRO A 61 -5.49 3.08 9.32
N LEU A 62 -6.82 2.95 9.19
CA LEU A 62 -7.56 3.29 7.97
C LEU A 62 -7.32 4.75 7.52
N ASP A 63 -7.46 5.72 8.44
CA ASP A 63 -7.25 7.14 8.15
C ASP A 63 -5.86 7.45 7.61
N GLU A 64 -4.82 6.84 8.18
CA GLU A 64 -3.43 7.08 7.74
C GLU A 64 -3.21 6.55 6.31
N ILE A 65 -3.85 5.43 5.95
CA ILE A 65 -3.75 4.86 4.60
C ILE A 65 -4.47 5.77 3.62
N ILE A 66 -5.69 6.22 3.96
CA ILE A 66 -6.45 7.16 3.13
C ILE A 66 -5.66 8.46 2.91
N ASP A 67 -5.10 9.04 3.97
CA ASP A 67 -4.29 10.26 3.90
C ASP A 67 -3.04 10.06 3.02
N SER A 68 -2.41 8.88 3.11
CA SER A 68 -1.20 8.58 2.34
C SER A 68 -1.48 8.29 0.87
N THR A 69 -2.54 7.54 0.55
CA THR A 69 -2.83 7.12 -0.82
C THR A 69 -3.72 8.11 -1.57
N ASN A 70 -4.41 8.98 -0.85
CA ASN A 70 -5.50 9.82 -1.35
C ASN A 70 -6.67 9.00 -1.94
N ILE A 71 -6.77 7.71 -1.61
CA ILE A 71 -7.86 6.83 -2.04
C ILE A 71 -8.97 6.85 -1.01
N HIS A 72 -10.20 7.07 -1.47
CA HIS A 72 -11.38 6.99 -0.62
C HIS A 72 -11.85 5.54 -0.45
N PHE A 73 -12.00 5.08 0.81
CA PHE A 73 -12.60 3.79 1.13
C PHE A 73 -13.88 4.00 1.94
N GLU A 74 -14.96 3.27 1.60
CA GLU A 74 -16.21 3.30 2.36
C GLU A 74 -16.04 2.71 3.77
N ASP A 75 -15.27 1.63 3.88
CA ASP A 75 -15.08 0.88 5.13
C ASP A 75 -13.69 0.25 5.22
N LYS A 76 -13.29 -0.12 6.45
CA LYS A 76 -12.07 -0.91 6.72
C LYS A 76 -11.98 -2.15 5.82
N THR A 77 -13.09 -2.84 5.59
CA THR A 77 -13.12 -4.03 4.73
C THR A 77 -12.75 -3.71 3.27
N GLY A 78 -13.19 -2.57 2.75
CA GLY A 78 -12.82 -2.12 1.41
C GLY A 78 -11.33 -1.85 1.29
N CYS A 79 -10.76 -1.16 2.28
CA CYS A 79 -9.33 -0.91 2.35
C CYS A 79 -8.52 -2.22 2.48
N ILE A 80 -8.96 -3.16 3.31
CA ILE A 80 -8.34 -4.48 3.44
C ILE A 80 -8.36 -5.24 2.11
N ASN A 81 -9.49 -5.26 1.41
CA ASN A 81 -9.60 -5.96 0.15
C ASN A 81 -8.67 -5.36 -0.91
N TRP A 82 -8.58 -4.03 -0.94
CA TRP A 82 -7.62 -3.31 -1.78
C TRP A 82 -6.17 -3.67 -1.43
N LEU A 83 -5.79 -3.69 -0.14
CA LEU A 83 -4.45 -4.10 0.31
C LEU A 83 -4.11 -5.53 -0.12
N VAL A 84 -5.06 -6.46 -0.06
CA VAL A 84 -4.87 -7.84 -0.51
C VAL A 84 -4.64 -7.91 -2.02
N ASN A 85 -5.32 -7.07 -2.81
CA ASN A 85 -5.05 -6.95 -4.24
C ASN A 85 -3.63 -6.42 -4.49
N ILE A 86 -3.23 -5.34 -3.81
CA ILE A 86 -1.86 -4.79 -3.87
C ILE A 86 -0.83 -5.86 -3.50
N GLN A 87 -1.07 -6.63 -2.44
CA GLN A 87 -0.22 -7.72 -2.02
C GLN A 87 -0.08 -8.80 -3.11
N THR A 88 -1.18 -9.11 -3.79
CA THR A 88 -1.19 -10.05 -4.90
C THR A 88 -0.34 -9.54 -6.05
N TYR A 89 -0.46 -8.26 -6.44
CA TYR A 89 0.36 -7.67 -7.50
C TYR A 89 1.86 -7.61 -7.15
N LEU A 90 2.17 -7.32 -5.89
CA LEU A 90 3.55 -7.28 -5.40
C LEU A 90 4.19 -8.68 -5.42
N GLY A 91 3.43 -9.70 -5.04
CA GLY A 91 3.88 -11.10 -5.01
C GLY A 91 3.78 -11.86 -6.34
N SER A 92 3.12 -11.29 -7.35
CA SER A 92 2.92 -11.91 -8.67
C SER A 92 4.11 -11.80 -9.62
#